data_AF-A0A9W7L6F2-F1
#
_entry.id   AF-A0A9W7L6F2-F1
#
_cell.length_a   1.000
_cell.length_b   1.000
_cell.length_c   1.000
_cell.angle_alpha   90.00
_cell.angle_beta   90.00
_cell.angle_gamma   90.00
#
_symmetry.space_group_name_H-M   'P 1'
#
loop_
_entity.id
_entity.type
_entity.pdbx_description
1 polymer ?
#
loop_
_entity_poly.entity_id
_entity_poly.type
_entity_poly.pdbx_seq_one_letter_code
_entity_poly.pdbx_strand_id
1 'polypeptide(L)'
;MSSISSYTDADLLLLPSPRMLTLFKGARSASNDVAVVNAFLTLYEDMSVIRLGGDLIFNYLSKAADKSRSDMELQARGIGEVIGRTLSTEEIAAGMGVFEGIDVNKDGEISREELEVKGEGMLEVFGEDFDVDDFLDKYGKRGNKKSRGVRNAFKGGRGEKGDIPGVVFQEFMKALIEAIDDSDGTVTIEEILSTWDKECAGGGPGGEAKDLCVVEGEREMERERKFTAMLEQVKMWEDAGVRSEGRSGVILRGCYAGLKNQEVVGALRIVYTDYKALRLAGDLIFKLLKVAVGRGGG
;
A
#
# COMPACT_ATOMS: atom_id res chain seq x y z
N MET A 1 -23.80 1.20 -5.42
CA MET A 1 -22.55 1.36 -4.67
C MET A 1 -21.73 0.11 -4.91
N SER A 2 -20.51 0.26 -5.40
CA SER A 2 -19.59 -0.87 -5.62
C SER A 2 -19.28 -1.52 -4.28
N SER A 3 -19.26 -2.86 -4.23
CA SER A 3 -18.80 -3.57 -3.04
C SER A 3 -17.29 -3.36 -2.88
N ILE A 4 -16.78 -3.21 -1.66
CA ILE A 4 -15.31 -3.20 -1.40
C ILE A 4 -14.65 -4.47 -1.96
N SER A 5 -15.38 -5.58 -2.02
CA SER A 5 -14.90 -6.83 -2.61
C SER A 5 -14.76 -6.81 -4.14
N SER A 6 -15.25 -5.77 -4.82
CA SER A 6 -15.15 -5.63 -6.28
C SER A 6 -13.85 -4.97 -6.76
N TYR A 7 -13.00 -4.51 -5.84
CA TYR A 7 -11.69 -3.95 -6.18
C TYR A 7 -10.62 -5.05 -6.09
N THR A 8 -9.85 -5.20 -7.17
CA THR A 8 -8.71 -6.10 -7.26
C THR A 8 -7.49 -5.51 -6.55
N ASP A 9 -6.43 -6.28 -6.33
CA ASP A 9 -5.19 -5.71 -5.78
C ASP A 9 -4.55 -4.70 -6.74
N ALA A 10 -4.70 -4.91 -8.05
CA ALA A 10 -4.24 -3.96 -9.06
C ALA A 10 -4.95 -2.61 -8.92
N ASP A 11 -6.27 -2.60 -8.71
CA ASP A 11 -7.04 -1.35 -8.50
C ASP A 11 -6.52 -0.51 -7.32
N LEU A 12 -5.80 -1.12 -6.37
CA LEU A 12 -5.35 -0.50 -5.14
C LEU A 12 -3.87 -0.09 -5.17
N LEU A 13 -3.13 -0.34 -6.26
CA LEU A 13 -1.70 -0.04 -6.33
C LEU A 13 -1.42 1.46 -6.28
N LEU A 14 -2.24 2.28 -6.94
CA LEU A 14 -2.05 3.74 -6.97
C LEU A 14 -2.67 4.44 -5.75
N LEU A 15 -2.98 3.70 -4.68
CA LEU A 15 -3.46 4.33 -3.46
C LEU A 15 -2.35 5.20 -2.84
N PRO A 16 -2.67 6.43 -2.42
CA PRO A 16 -1.67 7.41 -2.02
C PRO A 16 -0.99 7.10 -0.68
N SER A 17 -1.46 6.08 0.06
CA SER A 17 -0.96 5.79 1.39
C SER A 17 -0.96 4.29 1.68
N PRO A 18 0.15 3.72 2.18
CA PRO A 18 0.20 2.34 2.65
C PRO A 18 -0.87 2.04 3.71
N ARG A 19 -1.20 3.01 4.57
CA ARG A 19 -2.26 2.88 5.58
C ARG A 19 -3.62 2.64 4.95
N MET A 20 -3.89 3.28 3.81
CA MET A 20 -5.14 3.13 3.08
C MET A 20 -5.24 1.74 2.46
N LEU A 21 -4.14 1.23 1.91
CA LEU A 21 -4.06 -0.16 1.43
C LEU A 21 -4.33 -1.15 2.56
N THR A 22 -3.73 -0.95 3.74
CA THR A 22 -4.01 -1.79 4.93
C THR A 22 -5.48 -1.74 5.35
N LEU A 23 -6.11 -0.55 5.35
CA LEU A 23 -7.55 -0.41 5.61
C LEU A 23 -8.39 -1.17 4.60
N PHE A 24 -8.06 -1.09 3.31
CA PHE A 24 -8.75 -1.81 2.24
C PHE A 24 -8.62 -3.31 2.39
N LYS A 25 -7.40 -3.82 2.57
CA LYS A 25 -7.14 -5.26 2.76
C LYS A 25 -7.92 -5.78 3.97
N GLY A 26 -7.85 -5.10 5.11
CA GLY A 26 -8.59 -5.49 6.30
C GLY A 26 -10.11 -5.42 6.14
N ALA A 27 -10.65 -4.41 5.44
CA ALA A 27 -12.08 -4.32 5.15
C ALA A 27 -12.56 -5.45 4.22
N ARG A 28 -11.78 -5.76 3.18
CA ARG A 28 -12.05 -6.88 2.26
C ARG A 28 -11.99 -8.21 3.01
N SER A 29 -10.95 -8.43 3.82
CA SER A 29 -10.79 -9.63 4.65
C SER A 29 -11.93 -9.80 5.65
N ALA A 30 -12.33 -8.72 6.33
CA ALA A 30 -13.47 -8.71 7.25
C ALA A 30 -14.78 -9.06 6.54
N SER A 31 -14.99 -8.59 5.31
CA SER A 31 -16.20 -8.86 4.53
C SER A 31 -16.36 -10.33 4.11
N ASN A 32 -15.26 -11.08 4.08
CA ASN A 32 -15.24 -12.51 3.75
C ASN A 32 -15.43 -13.41 4.98
N ASP A 33 -15.34 -12.88 6.21
CA ASP A 33 -15.55 -13.63 7.44
C ASP A 33 -16.97 -13.43 7.98
N VAL A 34 -17.80 -14.47 7.90
CA VAL A 34 -19.21 -14.43 8.31
C VAL A 34 -19.38 -14.05 9.79
N ALA A 35 -18.47 -14.46 10.68
CA ALA A 35 -18.56 -14.11 12.10
C ALA A 35 -18.25 -12.63 12.33
N VAL A 36 -17.26 -12.09 11.62
CA VAL A 36 -16.93 -10.65 11.66
C VAL A 36 -18.07 -9.83 11.09
N VAL A 37 -18.64 -10.22 9.95
CA VAL A 37 -19.79 -9.53 9.33
C VAL A 37 -20.99 -9.51 10.27
N ASN A 38 -21.35 -10.64 10.88
CA ASN A 38 -22.49 -10.69 11.80
C ASN A 38 -22.28 -9.82 13.05
N ALA A 39 -21.06 -9.80 13.60
CA ALA A 39 -20.71 -8.90 14.70
C ALA A 39 -20.81 -7.43 14.28
N PHE A 40 -20.31 -7.09 13.10
CA PHE A 40 -20.40 -5.73 12.57
C PHE A 40 -21.85 -5.31 12.36
N LEU A 41 -22.70 -6.15 11.74
CA LEU A 41 -24.13 -5.86 11.55
C LEU A 41 -24.84 -5.63 12.89
N THR A 42 -24.56 -6.46 13.89
CA THR A 42 -25.09 -6.31 15.25
C THR A 42 -24.71 -4.93 15.83
N LEU A 43 -23.43 -4.56 15.73
CA LEU A 43 -22.93 -3.27 16.21
C LEU A 43 -23.49 -2.08 15.41
N TYR A 44 -23.63 -2.24 14.09
CA TYR A 44 -24.14 -1.22 13.17
C TYR A 44 -25.61 -0.91 13.48
N GLU A 45 -26.43 -1.92 13.75
CA GLU A 45 -27.81 -1.73 14.22
C GLU A 45 -27.87 -1.01 15.58
N ASP A 46 -27.03 -1.43 16.53
CA ASP A 46 -27.12 -0.97 17.92
C ASP A 46 -26.48 0.39 18.19
N MET A 47 -25.45 0.77 17.40
CA MET A 47 -24.60 1.91 17.70
C MET A 47 -24.54 2.90 16.53
N SER A 48 -25.24 4.02 16.65
CA SER A 48 -25.25 5.08 15.63
C SER A 48 -23.85 5.63 15.29
N VAL A 49 -22.95 5.72 16.28
CA VAL A 49 -21.57 6.18 16.08
C VAL A 49 -20.79 5.24 15.16
N ILE A 50 -21.02 3.92 15.26
CA ILE A 50 -20.41 2.92 14.36
C ILE A 50 -20.94 3.10 12.95
N ARG A 51 -22.25 3.38 12.78
CA ARG A 51 -22.81 3.65 11.45
C ARG A 51 -22.16 4.85 10.79
N LEU A 52 -22.16 5.99 11.48
CA LEU A 52 -21.60 7.23 10.96
C LEU A 52 -20.11 7.09 10.63
N GLY A 53 -19.34 6.45 11.51
CA GLY A 53 -17.91 6.23 11.27
C GLY A 53 -17.65 5.20 10.16
N GLY A 54 -18.45 4.13 10.10
CA GLY A 54 -18.40 3.11 9.06
C GLY A 54 -18.71 3.67 7.68
N ASP A 55 -19.81 4.43 7.55
CA ASP A 55 -20.22 5.07 6.29
C ASP A 55 -19.16 6.08 5.82
N LEU A 56 -18.55 6.83 6.75
CA LEU A 56 -17.48 7.78 6.41
C LEU A 56 -16.25 7.06 5.85
N ILE A 57 -15.77 6.02 6.54
CA ILE A 57 -14.61 5.25 6.08
C ILE A 57 -14.93 4.56 4.76
N PHE A 58 -16.09 3.93 4.64
CA PHE A 58 -16.50 3.24 3.42
C PHE A 58 -16.51 4.19 2.22
N ASN A 59 -17.17 5.35 2.35
CA ASN A 59 -17.21 6.34 1.28
C ASN A 59 -15.83 6.90 0.93
N TYR A 60 -14.97 7.09 1.93
CA TYR A 60 -13.61 7.55 1.72
C TYR A 60 -12.78 6.53 0.95
N LEU A 61 -12.82 5.26 1.39
CA LEU A 61 -12.13 4.15 0.73
C LEU A 61 -12.64 4.00 -0.71
N SER A 62 -13.95 3.86 -0.93
CA SER A 62 -14.53 3.70 -2.27
C SER A 62 -14.10 4.82 -3.23
N LYS A 63 -14.13 6.09 -2.80
CA LYS A 63 -13.66 7.21 -3.63
C LYS A 63 -12.18 7.11 -3.96
N ALA A 64 -11.35 6.68 -3.02
CA ALA A 64 -9.93 6.52 -3.24
C ALA A 64 -9.61 5.37 -4.21
N ALA A 65 -10.32 4.24 -4.10
CA ALA A 65 -10.16 3.13 -5.04
C ALA A 65 -10.71 3.46 -6.43
N ASP A 66 -11.86 4.14 -6.53
CA ASP A 66 -12.40 4.59 -7.82
C ASP A 66 -11.43 5.55 -8.51
N LYS A 67 -10.81 6.46 -7.75
CA LYS A 67 -9.76 7.34 -8.27
C LYS A 67 -8.52 6.55 -8.71
N SER A 68 -8.02 5.63 -7.86
CA SER A 68 -6.86 4.78 -8.16
C SER A 68 -7.08 3.97 -9.44
N ARG A 69 -8.25 3.36 -9.62
CA ARG A 69 -8.63 2.66 -10.85
C ARG A 69 -8.64 3.59 -12.06
N SER A 70 -9.25 4.78 -11.95
CA SER A 70 -9.27 5.75 -13.04
C SER A 70 -7.86 6.25 -13.40
N ASP A 71 -7.00 6.48 -12.40
CA ASP A 71 -5.62 6.90 -12.61
C ASP A 71 -4.81 5.77 -13.28
N MET A 72 -5.07 4.51 -12.91
CA MET A 72 -4.46 3.34 -13.53
C MET A 72 -4.89 3.17 -14.99
N GLU A 73 -6.16 3.35 -15.32
CA GLU A 73 -6.65 3.34 -16.70
C GLU A 73 -6.01 4.45 -17.55
N LEU A 74 -5.81 5.64 -16.97
CA LEU A 74 -5.12 6.75 -17.63
C LEU A 74 -3.63 6.45 -17.86
N GLN A 75 -2.95 5.86 -16.87
CA GLN A 75 -1.57 5.42 -17.01
C GLN A 75 -1.44 4.32 -18.07
N ALA A 76 -2.33 3.32 -18.04
CA ALA A 76 -2.38 2.24 -19.02
C ALA A 76 -2.47 2.76 -20.44
N ARG A 77 -3.36 3.73 -20.66
CA ARG A 77 -3.51 4.38 -21.96
C ARG A 77 -2.27 5.18 -22.34
N GLY A 78 -1.70 5.97 -21.43
CA GLY A 78 -0.50 6.76 -21.70
C GLY A 78 0.72 5.88 -22.04
N ILE A 79 0.88 4.76 -21.35
CA ILE A 79 1.93 3.77 -21.63
C ILE A 79 1.67 3.10 -22.98
N GLY A 80 0.42 2.70 -23.25
CA GLY A 80 0.07 2.06 -24.51
C GLY A 80 0.28 2.97 -25.73
N GLU A 81 0.08 4.29 -25.59
CA GLU A 81 0.41 5.28 -26.62
C GLU A 81 1.92 5.36 -26.89
N VAL A 82 2.77 5.18 -25.87
CA VAL A 82 4.24 5.22 -25.98
C VAL A 82 4.81 3.91 -26.55
N ILE A 83 4.29 2.77 -26.11
CA ILE A 83 4.77 1.44 -26.49
C ILE A 83 4.16 0.98 -27.82
N GLY A 84 2.99 1.50 -28.19
CA GLY A 84 2.26 1.09 -29.40
C GLY A 84 1.46 -0.20 -29.23
N ARG A 85 1.27 -0.68 -27.99
CA ARG A 85 0.42 -1.84 -27.66
C ARG A 85 -0.38 -1.59 -26.38
N THR A 86 -1.55 -2.21 -26.27
CA THR A 86 -2.33 -2.19 -25.03
C THR A 86 -1.70 -3.15 -24.02
N LEU A 87 -1.43 -2.67 -22.81
CA LEU A 87 -1.00 -3.52 -21.69
C LEU A 87 -2.20 -3.93 -20.84
N SER A 88 -2.13 -5.12 -20.25
CA SER A 88 -3.09 -5.53 -19.23
C SER A 88 -2.86 -4.77 -17.92
N THR A 89 -3.90 -4.72 -17.09
CA THR A 89 -3.81 -4.13 -15.75
C THR A 89 -2.78 -4.86 -14.89
N GLU A 90 -2.64 -6.17 -15.06
CA GLU A 90 -1.66 -7.01 -14.37
C GLU A 90 -0.22 -6.69 -14.79
N GLU A 91 0.05 -6.46 -16.08
CA GLU A 91 1.38 -6.06 -16.57
C GLU A 91 1.82 -4.70 -16.00
N ILE A 92 0.88 -3.74 -15.94
CA ILE A 92 1.15 -2.40 -15.38
C ILE A 92 1.36 -2.50 -13.88
N ALA A 93 0.51 -3.26 -13.19
CA ALA A 93 0.61 -3.52 -11.78
C ALA A 93 1.98 -4.10 -11.41
N ALA A 94 2.41 -5.10 -12.18
CA ALA A 94 3.70 -5.73 -12.06
C ALA A 94 4.86 -4.74 -12.22
N GLY A 95 4.87 -4.00 -13.33
CA GLY A 95 5.92 -3.02 -13.58
C GLY A 95 5.95 -1.89 -12.54
N MET A 96 4.78 -1.47 -12.03
CA MET A 96 4.71 -0.48 -10.96
C MET A 96 5.35 -0.99 -9.67
N GLY A 97 5.15 -2.27 -9.33
CA GLY A 97 5.78 -2.89 -8.17
C GLY A 97 7.32 -2.82 -8.22
N VAL A 98 7.92 -3.09 -9.38
CA VAL A 98 9.37 -2.95 -9.57
C VAL A 98 9.78 -1.49 -9.52
N PHE A 99 9.04 -0.62 -10.21
CA PHE A 99 9.35 0.80 -10.26
C PHE A 99 9.40 1.42 -8.85
N GLU A 100 8.36 1.20 -8.04
CA GLU A 100 8.30 1.69 -6.65
C GLU A 100 9.37 1.06 -5.74
N GLY A 101 9.85 -0.13 -6.07
CA GLY A 101 10.94 -0.77 -5.32
C GLY A 101 12.31 -0.19 -5.61
N ILE A 102 12.50 0.36 -6.81
CA ILE A 102 13.70 1.07 -7.20
C ILE A 102 13.61 2.55 -6.76
N ASP A 103 12.45 3.20 -6.94
CA ASP A 103 12.16 4.58 -6.49
C ASP A 103 12.00 4.63 -4.95
N VAL A 104 13.13 4.57 -4.25
CA VAL A 104 13.20 4.56 -2.79
C VAL A 104 12.69 5.89 -2.21
N ASN A 105 12.95 7.00 -2.90
CA ASN A 105 12.61 8.34 -2.41
C ASN A 105 11.14 8.73 -2.68
N LYS A 106 10.46 8.02 -3.58
CA LYS A 106 9.05 8.19 -3.99
C LYS A 106 8.75 9.52 -4.66
N ASP A 107 9.70 10.06 -5.41
CA ASP A 107 9.51 11.28 -6.19
C ASP A 107 8.87 11.02 -7.56
N GLY A 108 8.71 9.76 -7.94
CA GLY A 108 8.11 9.32 -9.21
C GLY A 108 9.10 9.24 -10.37
N GLU A 109 10.40 9.37 -10.10
CA GLU A 109 11.50 9.24 -11.05
C GLU A 109 12.58 8.32 -10.47
N ILE A 110 13.03 7.34 -11.25
CA ILE A 110 14.17 6.53 -10.87
C ILE A 110 15.46 7.32 -11.16
N SER A 111 16.20 7.64 -10.10
CA SER A 111 17.52 8.26 -10.19
C SER A 111 18.64 7.26 -10.50
N ARG A 112 19.82 7.76 -10.86
CA ARG A 112 21.02 6.93 -11.05
C ARG A 112 21.36 6.16 -9.77
N GLU A 113 21.37 6.87 -8.65
CA GLU A 113 21.74 6.31 -7.35
C GLU A 113 20.78 5.18 -6.94
N GLU A 114 19.49 5.32 -7.27
CA GLU A 114 18.49 4.27 -7.03
C GLU A 114 18.70 3.04 -7.91
N LEU A 115 19.04 3.21 -9.20
CA LEU A 115 19.41 2.09 -10.08
C LEU A 115 20.68 1.39 -9.62
N GLU A 116 21.70 2.12 -9.19
CA GLU A 116 22.96 1.55 -8.70
C GLU A 116 22.74 0.71 -7.42
N VAL A 117 21.80 1.10 -6.55
CA VAL A 117 21.57 0.43 -5.26
C VAL A 117 20.51 -0.69 -5.34
N LYS A 118 19.47 -0.51 -6.17
CA LYS A 118 18.29 -1.39 -6.21
C LYS A 118 17.96 -1.94 -7.60
N GLY A 119 18.60 -1.42 -8.64
CA GLY A 119 18.34 -1.79 -10.03
C GLY A 119 19.21 -2.91 -10.58
N GLU A 120 20.26 -3.38 -9.88
CA GLU A 120 21.24 -4.35 -10.41
C GLU A 120 20.56 -5.61 -11.00
N GLY A 121 19.71 -6.30 -10.23
CA GLY A 121 18.99 -7.48 -10.72
C GLY A 121 17.95 -7.18 -11.81
N MET A 122 17.49 -5.92 -11.92
CA MET A 122 16.61 -5.50 -13.02
C MET A 122 17.42 -5.23 -14.29
N LEU A 123 18.64 -4.68 -14.19
CA LEU A 123 19.49 -4.39 -15.35
C LEU A 123 19.98 -5.67 -16.04
N GLU A 124 20.16 -6.77 -15.31
CA GLU A 124 20.48 -8.09 -15.89
C GLU A 124 19.44 -8.53 -16.93
N VAL A 125 18.17 -8.12 -16.78
CA VAL A 125 17.09 -8.42 -17.73
C VAL A 125 17.30 -7.71 -19.08
N PHE A 126 18.04 -6.60 -19.09
CA PHE A 126 18.35 -5.82 -20.30
C PHE A 126 19.62 -6.31 -21.01
N GLY A 127 20.33 -7.27 -20.42
CA GLY A 127 21.53 -7.93 -20.97
C GLY A 127 22.78 -7.79 -20.08
N GLU A 128 23.73 -8.72 -20.22
CA GLU A 128 24.95 -8.79 -19.40
C GLU A 128 25.84 -7.53 -19.50
N ASP A 129 25.77 -6.80 -20.61
CA ASP A 129 26.56 -5.59 -20.86
C ASP A 129 25.79 -4.29 -20.55
N PHE A 130 24.55 -4.37 -20.05
CA PHE A 130 23.69 -3.20 -19.89
C PHE A 130 23.95 -2.48 -18.56
N ASP A 131 24.69 -1.37 -18.59
CA ASP A 131 25.00 -0.58 -17.39
C ASP A 131 23.97 0.53 -17.10
N VAL A 132 24.07 1.12 -15.91
CA VAL A 132 23.17 2.21 -15.46
C VAL A 132 23.24 3.41 -16.40
N ASP A 133 24.40 3.71 -16.97
CA ASP A 133 24.63 4.89 -17.80
C ASP A 133 23.95 4.70 -19.16
N ASP A 134 24.06 3.51 -19.74
CA ASP A 134 23.39 3.11 -20.97
C ASP A 134 21.86 3.12 -20.80
N PHE A 135 21.36 2.62 -19.66
CA PHE A 135 19.92 2.68 -19.35
C PHE A 135 19.40 4.11 -19.30
N LEU A 136 20.10 4.98 -18.55
CA LEU A 136 19.69 6.38 -18.40
C LEU A 136 19.87 7.20 -19.69
N ASP A 137 20.87 6.90 -20.53
CA ASP A 137 21.03 7.60 -21.80
C ASP A 137 19.95 7.18 -22.82
N LYS A 138 19.56 5.91 -22.82
CA LYS A 138 18.53 5.36 -23.72
C LYS A 138 17.12 5.76 -23.31
N TYR A 139 16.79 5.67 -22.02
CA TYR A 139 15.42 5.82 -21.50
C TYR A 139 15.19 7.05 -20.60
N GLY A 140 16.25 7.68 -20.11
CA GLY A 140 16.13 8.90 -19.30
C GLY A 140 15.53 10.04 -20.11
N LYS A 141 14.54 10.74 -19.53
CA LYS A 141 13.97 11.92 -20.17
C LYS A 141 15.02 13.02 -20.21
N ARG A 142 15.71 13.18 -21.35
CA ARG A 142 16.50 14.39 -21.62
C ARG A 142 15.53 15.57 -21.60
N GLY A 143 15.40 16.20 -20.42
CA GLY A 143 14.50 17.32 -20.18
C GLY A 143 14.61 18.27 -21.37
N ASN A 144 13.49 18.52 -22.03
CA ASN A 144 13.44 19.21 -23.31
C ASN A 144 14.04 20.61 -23.10
N LYS A 145 15.36 20.77 -23.34
CA LYS A 145 16.13 22.01 -23.08
C LYS A 145 15.64 23.21 -23.91
N LYS A 146 14.60 23.02 -24.74
CA LYS A 146 14.01 24.01 -25.63
C LYS A 146 13.35 25.21 -24.92
N SER A 147 13.19 25.20 -23.59
CA SER A 147 12.56 26.33 -22.86
C SER A 147 13.51 27.26 -22.11
N ARG A 148 14.84 27.05 -22.16
CA ARG A 148 15.83 28.01 -21.62
C ARG A 148 16.72 28.57 -22.72
N GLY A 149 16.08 29.12 -23.76
CA GLY A 149 16.72 30.21 -24.49
C GLY A 149 16.80 31.42 -23.56
N VAL A 150 18.00 31.75 -23.07
CA VAL A 150 18.56 33.10 -22.97
C VAL A 150 19.93 33.01 -22.29
N ARG A 151 20.96 33.17 -23.13
CA ARG A 151 22.24 33.87 -22.89
C ARG A 151 22.86 33.71 -21.50
N ASN A 152 23.82 32.81 -21.38
CA ASN A 152 25.06 33.11 -20.66
C ASN A 152 26.22 32.35 -21.32
N ALA A 153 26.70 32.94 -22.42
CA ALA A 153 28.01 32.62 -22.97
C ALA A 153 29.06 33.30 -22.09
N PHE A 154 29.41 32.76 -20.92
CA PHE A 154 30.61 33.21 -20.20
C PHE A 154 31.16 32.12 -19.25
N LYS A 155 32.40 31.72 -19.54
CA LYS A 155 33.41 31.05 -18.69
C LYS A 155 33.27 29.55 -18.37
N GLY A 156 33.87 28.71 -19.21
CA GLY A 156 35.18 28.07 -18.97
C GLY A 156 35.48 27.34 -17.64
N GLY A 157 34.48 27.01 -16.81
CA GLY A 157 34.64 26.15 -15.64
C GLY A 157 34.43 24.69 -15.99
N ARG A 158 35.23 23.79 -15.39
CA ARG A 158 35.06 22.32 -15.47
C ARG A 158 33.58 21.97 -15.37
N GLY A 159 33.08 21.26 -16.39
CA GLY A 159 31.67 20.97 -16.57
C GLY A 159 31.06 20.43 -15.28
N GLU A 160 30.14 21.21 -14.71
CA GLU A 160 29.14 20.68 -13.79
C GLU A 160 28.50 19.48 -14.50
N LYS A 161 28.64 18.31 -13.88
CA LYS A 161 27.91 17.09 -14.24
C LYS A 161 26.45 17.52 -14.33
N GLY A 162 25.95 17.70 -15.56
CA GLY A 162 24.58 18.15 -15.76
C GLY A 162 23.66 17.12 -15.11
N ASP A 163 22.61 17.59 -14.43
CA ASP A 163 21.61 16.73 -13.79
C ASP A 163 21.27 15.57 -14.73
N ILE A 164 21.62 14.37 -14.29
CA ILE A 164 21.40 13.15 -15.05
C ILE A 164 19.89 12.93 -15.06
N PRO A 165 19.27 12.76 -16.23
CA PRO A 165 17.83 12.65 -16.31
C PRO A 165 17.35 11.39 -15.57
N GLY A 166 16.37 11.56 -14.69
CA GLY A 166 15.65 10.43 -14.10
C GLY A 166 14.77 9.72 -15.13
N VAL A 167 14.35 8.50 -14.79
CA VAL A 167 13.44 7.68 -15.60
C VAL A 167 12.08 7.66 -14.94
N VAL A 168 11.07 8.25 -15.58
CA VAL A 168 9.68 8.17 -15.12
C VAL A 168 9.09 6.80 -15.44
N PHE A 169 8.02 6.41 -14.72
CA PHE A 169 7.36 5.12 -14.88
C PHE A 169 7.03 4.73 -16.33
N GLN A 170 6.58 5.68 -17.17
CA GLN A 170 6.25 5.41 -18.57
C GLN A 170 7.46 4.95 -19.40
N GLU A 171 8.62 5.59 -19.19
CA GLU A 171 9.85 5.24 -19.91
C GLU A 171 10.43 3.93 -19.37
N PHE A 172 10.32 3.71 -18.05
CA PHE A 172 10.66 2.43 -17.43
C PHE A 172 9.84 1.28 -18.02
N MET A 173 8.51 1.44 -18.14
CA MET A 173 7.65 0.43 -18.74
C MET A 173 8.00 0.18 -20.21
N LYS A 174 8.29 1.24 -20.95
CA LYS A 174 8.75 1.12 -22.34
C LYS A 174 10.04 0.30 -22.42
N ALA A 175 11.02 0.59 -21.56
CA ALA A 175 12.26 -0.15 -21.49
C ALA A 175 12.00 -1.64 -21.22
N LEU A 176 11.18 -1.93 -20.21
CA LEU A 176 10.85 -3.31 -19.81
C LEU A 176 10.21 -4.10 -20.96
N ILE A 177 9.27 -3.48 -21.70
CA ILE A 177 8.65 -4.15 -22.85
C ILE A 177 9.63 -4.32 -24.01
N GLU A 178 10.47 -3.34 -24.31
CA GLU A 178 11.50 -3.50 -25.35
C GLU A 178 12.46 -4.65 -25.02
N ALA A 179 12.89 -4.78 -23.76
CA ALA A 179 13.75 -5.88 -23.34
C ALA A 179 13.06 -7.25 -23.49
N ILE A 180 11.76 -7.33 -23.19
CA ILE A 180 10.98 -8.56 -23.38
C ILE A 180 10.81 -8.89 -24.86
N ASP A 181 10.51 -7.88 -25.68
CA ASP A 181 10.32 -8.07 -27.13
C ASP A 181 11.66 -8.42 -27.83
N ASP A 182 12.80 -7.97 -27.30
CA ASP A 182 14.15 -8.33 -27.75
C ASP A 182 14.60 -9.72 -27.24
N SER A 183 14.00 -10.22 -26.15
CA SER A 183 14.19 -11.60 -25.69
C SER A 183 13.60 -12.59 -26.70
N ASP A 184 14.03 -13.85 -26.68
CA ASP A 184 13.53 -14.92 -27.55
C ASP A 184 12.07 -15.33 -27.25
N GLY A 185 11.31 -14.48 -26.55
CA GLY A 185 9.93 -14.69 -26.12
C GLY A 185 9.79 -15.63 -24.93
N THR A 186 10.91 -16.03 -24.30
CA THR A 186 10.88 -16.90 -23.12
C THR A 186 10.71 -16.15 -21.81
N VAL A 187 10.96 -14.84 -21.78
CA VAL A 187 10.93 -14.02 -20.57
C VAL A 187 9.61 -13.25 -20.49
N THR A 188 8.82 -13.54 -19.47
CA THR A 188 7.59 -12.80 -19.14
C THR A 188 7.87 -11.72 -18.09
N ILE A 189 7.01 -10.69 -18.02
CA ILE A 189 7.07 -9.70 -16.91
C ILE A 189 7.02 -10.43 -15.56
N GLU A 190 6.16 -11.43 -15.43
CA GLU A 190 6.00 -12.22 -14.20
C GLU A 190 7.29 -12.93 -13.78
N GLU A 191 8.05 -13.48 -14.72
CA GLU A 191 9.35 -14.11 -14.43
C GLU A 191 10.39 -13.08 -13.98
N ILE A 192 10.42 -11.90 -14.61
CA ILE A 192 11.26 -10.78 -14.20
C ILE A 192 10.95 -10.37 -12.76
N LEU A 193 9.65 -10.22 -12.43
CA LEU A 193 9.22 -9.91 -11.06
C LEU A 193 9.63 -10.99 -10.06
N SER A 194 9.45 -12.26 -10.43
CA SER A 194 9.74 -13.39 -9.53
C SER A 194 11.22 -13.50 -9.19
N THR A 195 12.08 -12.96 -10.05
CA THR A 195 13.52 -12.88 -9.84
C THR A 195 13.84 -11.74 -8.88
N TRP A 196 13.23 -10.58 -9.12
CA TRP A 196 13.42 -9.38 -8.28
C TRP A 196 12.88 -9.52 -6.85
N ASP A 197 11.71 -10.17 -6.67
CA ASP A 197 11.12 -10.42 -5.34
C ASP A 197 12.05 -11.24 -4.42
N LYS A 198 12.82 -12.17 -5.00
CA LYS A 198 13.77 -13.00 -4.24
C LYS A 198 14.95 -12.19 -3.70
N GLU A 199 15.35 -11.15 -4.42
CA GLU A 199 16.49 -10.30 -4.05
C GLU A 199 16.08 -9.19 -3.08
N CYS A 200 14.89 -8.59 -3.28
CA CYS A 200 14.42 -7.50 -2.43
C CYS A 200 13.92 -7.96 -1.05
N ALA A 201 13.40 -9.19 -0.92
CA ALA A 201 12.96 -9.74 0.37
C ALA A 201 14.08 -9.86 1.43
N GLY A 202 15.36 -9.68 1.05
CA GLY A 202 16.50 -9.66 1.97
C GLY A 202 16.79 -8.31 2.64
N GLY A 203 16.13 -7.21 2.23
CA GLY A 203 16.42 -5.86 2.71
C GLY A 203 15.53 -5.42 3.87
N GLY A 204 16.04 -5.50 5.11
CA GLY A 204 15.34 -4.98 6.30
C GLY A 204 15.13 -3.45 6.27
N PRO A 205 14.02 -2.93 6.83
CA PRO A 205 13.74 -1.50 6.85
C PRO A 205 14.61 -0.78 7.89
N GLY A 206 15.62 -0.04 7.43
CA GLY A 206 16.53 0.73 8.28
C GLY A 206 16.83 2.11 7.71
N GLY A 207 15.92 3.07 7.93
CA GLY A 207 16.14 4.48 7.60
C GLY A 207 15.52 5.39 8.67
N GLU A 208 16.36 5.92 9.56
CA GLU A 208 15.96 6.85 10.62
C GLU A 208 15.63 8.24 10.05
N ALA A 209 14.35 8.61 10.01
CA ALA A 209 13.93 10.00 9.88
C ALA A 209 13.78 10.62 11.28
N LYS A 210 14.72 11.47 11.69
CA LYS A 210 14.69 12.19 12.97
C LYS A 210 14.32 13.67 12.78
N ASP A 211 13.50 14.13 13.72
CA ASP A 211 13.63 15.41 14.44
C ASP A 211 12.54 16.50 14.34
N LEU A 212 11.31 16.18 13.90
CA LEU A 212 10.14 17.08 14.11
C LEU A 212 8.92 16.46 14.82
N CYS A 213 8.94 15.19 15.24
CA CYS A 213 7.75 14.41 15.64
C CYS A 213 7.64 13.97 17.11
N VAL A 214 8.41 14.54 18.06
CA VAL A 214 8.53 13.94 19.41
C VAL A 214 7.21 13.91 20.20
N VAL A 215 6.34 14.92 20.07
CA VAL A 215 5.10 15.01 20.89
C VAL A 215 3.93 14.20 20.31
N GLU A 216 3.83 14.06 18.98
CA GLU A 216 2.78 13.24 18.37
C GLU A 216 3.06 11.75 18.53
N GLY A 217 4.35 11.37 18.57
CA GLY A 217 4.78 9.99 18.78
C GLY A 217 4.32 9.41 20.12
N GLU A 218 4.42 10.15 21.23
CA GLU A 218 4.03 9.63 22.56
C GLU A 218 2.55 9.24 22.64
N ARG A 219 1.66 10.10 22.12
CA ARG A 219 0.21 9.83 22.12
C ARG A 219 -0.15 8.71 21.15
N GLU A 220 0.56 8.57 20.04
CA GLU A 220 0.38 7.43 19.13
C GLU A 220 0.80 6.12 19.79
N MET A 221 1.98 6.08 20.42
CA MET A 221 2.46 4.92 21.16
C MET A 221 1.51 4.52 22.30
N GLU A 222 0.96 5.47 23.04
CA GLU A 222 -0.04 5.17 24.09
C GLU A 222 -1.31 4.52 23.52
N ARG A 223 -1.80 5.03 22.39
CA ARG A 223 -2.98 4.47 21.69
C ARG A 223 -2.70 3.06 21.20
N GLU A 224 -1.53 2.84 20.62
CA GLU A 224 -1.11 1.52 20.15
C GLU A 224 -0.97 0.52 21.30
N ARG A 225 -0.31 0.91 22.41
CA ARG A 225 -0.21 0.09 23.62
C ARG A 225 -1.58 -0.31 24.14
N LYS A 226 -2.51 0.64 24.19
CA LYS A 226 -3.89 0.37 24.64
C LYS A 226 -4.61 -0.59 23.71
N PHE A 227 -4.48 -0.42 22.38
CA PHE A 227 -5.07 -1.33 21.40
C PHE A 227 -4.52 -2.75 21.55
N THR A 228 -3.20 -2.91 21.67
CA THR A 228 -2.55 -4.21 21.90
C THR A 228 -3.06 -4.88 23.18
N ALA A 229 -3.18 -4.14 24.28
CA ALA A 229 -3.73 -4.67 25.53
C ALA A 229 -5.19 -5.15 25.38
N MET A 230 -6.00 -4.52 24.52
CA MET A 230 -7.34 -5.02 24.21
C MET A 230 -7.30 -6.34 23.44
N LEU A 231 -6.41 -6.48 22.45
CA LEU A 231 -6.26 -7.71 21.68
C LEU A 231 -5.82 -8.88 22.56
N GLU A 232 -4.81 -8.66 23.42
CA GLU A 232 -4.35 -9.66 24.38
C GLU A 232 -5.47 -10.13 25.30
N GLN A 233 -6.28 -9.20 25.79
CA GLN A 233 -7.40 -9.54 26.66
C GLN A 233 -8.51 -10.32 25.92
N VAL A 234 -8.82 -9.98 24.66
CA VAL A 234 -9.74 -10.79 23.84
C VAL A 234 -9.19 -12.19 23.61
N LYS A 235 -7.87 -12.31 23.34
CA LYS A 235 -7.19 -13.59 23.19
C LYS A 235 -7.32 -14.45 24.45
N MET A 236 -7.08 -13.85 25.62
CA MET A 236 -7.25 -14.55 26.90
C MET A 236 -8.68 -15.05 27.11
N TRP A 237 -9.71 -14.29 26.69
CA TRP A 237 -11.09 -14.76 26.76
C TRP A 237 -11.35 -15.94 25.82
N GLU A 238 -10.77 -15.92 24.62
CA GLU A 238 -10.88 -17.03 23.67
C GLU A 238 -10.21 -18.30 24.21
N ASP A 239 -8.98 -18.17 24.71
CA ASP A 239 -8.17 -19.27 25.26
C ASP A 239 -8.85 -19.90 26.49
N ALA A 240 -9.52 -19.09 27.30
CA ALA A 240 -10.33 -19.55 28.44
C ALA A 240 -11.69 -20.17 28.02
N GLY A 241 -12.00 -20.21 26.72
CA GLY A 241 -13.25 -20.77 26.21
C GLY A 241 -14.49 -19.94 26.54
N VAL A 242 -14.32 -18.64 26.84
CA VAL A 242 -15.43 -17.76 27.24
C VAL A 242 -16.46 -17.66 26.12
N ARG A 243 -17.72 -17.89 26.48
CA ARG A 243 -18.89 -17.75 25.60
C ARG A 243 -19.87 -16.76 26.21
N SER A 244 -20.64 -16.12 25.34
CA SER A 244 -21.80 -15.32 25.71
C SER A 244 -22.94 -15.69 24.78
N GLU A 245 -24.17 -15.56 25.26
CA GLU A 245 -25.37 -15.72 24.46
C GLU A 245 -25.84 -14.37 23.89
N GLY A 246 -26.86 -14.41 23.03
CA GLY A 246 -27.49 -13.24 22.44
C GLY A 246 -26.54 -12.37 21.60
N ARG A 247 -26.84 -11.07 21.52
CA ARG A 247 -26.09 -10.08 20.71
C ARG A 247 -24.63 -9.97 21.15
N SER A 248 -24.36 -9.92 22.45
CA SER A 248 -22.99 -9.91 23.00
C SER A 248 -22.19 -11.16 22.60
N GLY A 249 -22.85 -12.32 22.51
CA GLY A 249 -22.25 -13.54 22.00
C GLY A 249 -21.85 -13.48 20.54
N VAL A 250 -22.70 -12.87 19.70
CA VAL A 250 -22.39 -12.64 18.27
C VAL A 250 -21.18 -11.73 18.13
N ILE A 251 -21.17 -10.60 18.86
CA ILE A 251 -20.05 -9.64 18.84
C ILE A 251 -18.75 -10.31 19.30
N LEU A 252 -18.78 -11.05 20.41
CA LEU A 252 -17.60 -11.74 20.94
C LEU A 252 -17.02 -12.76 19.96
N ARG A 253 -17.87 -13.55 19.28
CA ARG A 253 -17.42 -14.49 18.24
C ARG A 253 -16.77 -13.77 17.05
N GLY A 254 -17.33 -12.64 16.63
CA GLY A 254 -16.72 -11.83 15.57
C GLY A 254 -15.38 -11.22 16.01
N CYS A 255 -15.23 -10.82 17.28
CA CYS A 255 -13.95 -10.37 17.81
C CYS A 255 -12.89 -11.48 17.78
N TYR A 256 -13.24 -12.72 18.12
CA TYR A 256 -12.33 -13.87 18.03
C TYR A 256 -11.91 -14.17 16.60
N ALA A 257 -12.88 -14.17 15.67
CA ALA A 257 -12.61 -14.37 14.26
C ALA A 257 -11.70 -13.26 13.69
N GLY A 258 -12.00 -12.00 13.99
CA GLY A 258 -11.21 -10.86 13.58
C GLY A 258 -9.79 -10.86 14.16
N LEU A 259 -9.59 -11.31 15.40
CA LEU A 259 -8.29 -11.43 16.04
C LEU A 259 -7.34 -12.40 15.31
N LYS A 260 -7.89 -13.46 14.70
CA LYS A 260 -7.11 -14.45 13.93
C LYS A 260 -6.67 -13.94 12.56
N ASN A 261 -7.29 -12.87 12.08
CA ASN A 261 -7.02 -12.29 10.78
C ASN A 261 -6.15 -11.02 10.91
N GLN A 262 -4.87 -11.13 10.53
CA GLN A 262 -3.91 -10.03 10.68
C GLN A 262 -4.26 -8.80 9.83
N GLU A 263 -4.91 -8.96 8.68
CA GLU A 263 -5.36 -7.83 7.86
C GLU A 263 -6.45 -7.03 8.58
N VAL A 264 -7.40 -7.74 9.19
CA VAL A 264 -8.47 -7.13 10.00
C VAL A 264 -7.87 -6.40 11.21
N VAL A 265 -6.93 -7.03 11.91
CA VAL A 265 -6.23 -6.42 13.05
C VAL A 265 -5.45 -5.17 12.62
N GLY A 266 -4.74 -5.22 11.49
CA GLY A 266 -4.00 -4.08 10.93
C GLY A 266 -4.92 -2.90 10.60
N ALA A 267 -6.05 -3.16 9.93
CA ALA A 267 -7.03 -2.12 9.64
C ALA A 267 -7.66 -1.54 10.92
N LEU A 268 -8.06 -2.38 11.88
CA LEU A 268 -8.62 -1.93 13.15
C LEU A 268 -7.61 -1.11 13.96
N ARG A 269 -6.31 -1.45 13.90
CA ARG A 269 -5.25 -0.67 14.52
C ARG A 269 -5.23 0.75 13.97
N ILE A 270 -5.21 0.91 12.64
CA ILE A 270 -5.23 2.20 11.97
C ILE A 270 -6.51 2.98 12.32
N VAL A 271 -7.67 2.31 12.30
CA VAL A 271 -8.93 2.94 12.69
C VAL A 271 -8.88 3.47 14.12
N TYR A 272 -8.36 2.67 15.05
CA TYR A 272 -8.25 3.04 16.46
C TYR A 272 -7.24 4.18 16.66
N THR A 273 -6.08 4.12 16.03
CA THR A 273 -5.04 5.14 16.18
C THR A 273 -5.43 6.45 15.51
N ASP A 274 -6.07 6.45 14.34
CA ASP A 274 -6.26 7.67 13.55
C ASP A 274 -7.63 8.32 13.77
N TYR A 275 -8.68 7.52 14.00
CA TYR A 275 -10.06 8.02 14.00
C TYR A 275 -10.61 8.12 15.42
N LYS A 276 -10.57 9.33 16.00
CA LYS A 276 -11.00 9.59 17.39
C LYS A 276 -12.42 9.07 17.70
N ALA A 277 -13.39 9.29 16.82
CA ALA A 277 -14.77 8.85 17.05
C ALA A 277 -14.90 7.32 17.11
N LEU A 278 -14.21 6.61 16.20
CA LEU A 278 -14.19 5.15 16.17
C LEU A 278 -13.39 4.55 17.32
N ARG A 279 -12.33 5.23 17.77
CA ARG A 279 -11.61 4.88 19.00
C ARG A 279 -12.53 4.88 20.22
N LEU A 280 -13.32 5.94 20.39
CA LEU A 280 -14.29 6.04 21.49
C LEU A 280 -15.36 4.93 21.41
N ALA A 281 -15.81 4.61 20.19
CA ALA A 281 -16.75 3.51 19.99
C ALA A 281 -16.10 2.15 20.31
N GLY A 282 -14.86 1.90 19.90
CA GLY A 282 -14.10 0.71 20.24
C GLY A 282 -13.91 0.53 21.75
N ASP A 283 -13.55 1.61 22.45
CA ASP A 283 -13.45 1.62 23.92
C ASP A 283 -14.78 1.25 24.59
N LEU A 284 -15.90 1.74 24.06
CA LEU A 284 -17.23 1.45 24.57
C LEU A 284 -17.63 -0.01 24.33
N ILE A 285 -17.44 -0.52 23.11
CA ILE A 285 -17.70 -1.92 22.74
C ILE A 285 -16.91 -2.84 23.65
N PHE A 286 -15.62 -2.55 23.84
CA PHE A 286 -14.75 -3.36 24.69
C PHE A 286 -15.20 -3.38 26.15
N LYS A 287 -15.67 -2.24 26.69
CA LYS A 287 -16.26 -2.19 28.04
C LYS A 287 -17.55 -3.02 28.14
N LEU A 288 -18.41 -2.99 27.13
CA LEU A 288 -19.63 -3.80 27.10
C LEU A 288 -19.31 -5.30 27.09
N LEU A 289 -18.31 -5.70 26.29
CA LEU A 289 -17.84 -7.09 26.27
C LEU A 289 -17.28 -7.54 27.62
N LYS A 290 -16.48 -6.69 28.30
CA LYS A 290 -16.00 -6.98 29.68
C LYS A 290 -17.14 -7.32 30.63
N VAL A 291 -18.21 -6.52 30.60
CA VAL A 291 -19.38 -6.74 31.46
C VAL A 291 -20.12 -8.02 31.08
N ALA A 292 -20.27 -8.30 29.78
CA ALA A 292 -20.93 -9.53 29.31
C ALA A 292 -20.14 -10.79 29.73
N VAL A 293 -18.82 -10.77 29.55
CA VAL A 293 -17.92 -11.86 29.95
C VAL A 293 -17.94 -12.07 31.46
N GLY A 294 -17.89 -10.99 32.25
CA GLY A 294 -17.91 -11.08 33.72
C GLY A 294 -19.21 -11.63 34.30
N ARG A 295 -20.33 -11.54 33.57
CA ARG A 295 -21.63 -12.10 34.00
C ARG A 295 -21.84 -13.56 33.63
N GLY A 296 -21.12 -14.08 32.64
CA GLY A 296 -21.27 -15.45 32.14
C GLY A 296 -20.29 -16.46 32.75
N GLY A 297 -19.34 -16.02 33.57
CA GLY A 297 -18.31 -16.85 34.22
C GLY A 297 -18.61 -17.25 35.66
N GLY A 298 -19.88 -17.21 36.10
CA GLY A 298 -20.32 -17.58 37.44
C GLY A 298 -21.32 -18.72 37.42
#